data_AF-A0A0R2NJC2-F1
#
_entry.id   AF-A0A0R2NJC2-F1
#
_cell.length_a   1.000
_cell.length_b   1.000
_cell.length_c   1.000
_cell.angle_alpha   90.00
_cell.angle_beta   90.00
_cell.angle_gamma   90.00
#
_symmetry.space_group_name_H-M   'P 1'
#
loop_
_entity.id
_entity.type
_entity.pdbx_description
1 polymer ?
#
loop_
_entity_poly.entity_id
_entity_poly.type
_entity_poly.pdbx_seq_one_letter_code
_entity_poly.pdbx_strand_id
1 'polypeptide(L)'
;MPAQSAEQLWKAYNETTDTNGASYQTRWFGEQNNPAEVQAFADAILAGTKTATTTPLDTYTAEQVAIPQVGDYNVLLDGNMKPAAVLKTVVSELIPFYRISGEHAYHEGDGDRSIGDWRKRKTEEFTPVLEEHGQNLSPDTPMVSEVFEVVYRNN
;
A
#
# COMPACT_ATOMS: atom_id res chain seq x y z
N MET A 1 -3.40 7.59 -28.74
CA MET A 1 -2.08 7.79 -28.10
C MET A 1 -1.67 6.47 -27.47
N PRO A 2 -0.40 6.05 -27.51
CA PRO A 2 0.03 4.87 -26.78
C PRO A 2 -0.24 5.07 -25.28
N ALA A 3 -0.60 3.98 -24.58
CA ALA A 3 -0.74 4.03 -23.13
C ALA A 3 0.61 4.41 -22.51
N GLN A 4 0.59 5.31 -21.52
CA GLN A 4 1.81 5.71 -20.83
C GLN A 4 2.36 4.52 -20.02
N SER A 5 3.67 4.27 -20.09
CA SER A 5 4.34 3.25 -19.29
C SER A 5 4.74 3.77 -17.90
N ALA A 6 5.02 2.87 -16.96
CA ALA A 6 5.47 3.24 -15.63
C ALA A 6 6.79 4.04 -15.69
N GLU A 7 7.68 3.67 -16.60
CA GLU A 7 8.93 4.39 -16.87
C GLU A 7 8.68 5.82 -17.35
N GLN A 8 7.70 6.03 -18.23
CA GLN A 8 7.35 7.37 -18.70
C GLN A 8 6.74 8.24 -17.60
N LEU A 9 5.89 7.67 -16.75
CA LEU A 9 5.30 8.39 -15.61
C LEU A 9 6.37 8.76 -14.58
N TRP A 10 7.24 7.81 -14.22
CA TRP A 10 8.37 8.05 -13.33
C TRP A 10 9.32 9.11 -13.87
N LYS A 11 9.70 9.01 -15.15
CA LYS A 11 10.59 9.98 -15.79
C LYS A 11 10.00 11.39 -15.73
N ALA A 12 8.71 11.56 -16.02
CA ALA A 12 8.05 12.87 -15.95
C ALA A 12 8.09 13.47 -14.53
N TYR A 13 7.87 12.66 -13.49
CA TYR A 13 8.01 13.12 -12.11
C TYR A 13 9.47 13.51 -11.79
N ASN A 14 10.44 12.67 -12.15
CA ASN A 14 11.86 12.88 -11.87
C ASN A 14 12.46 14.08 -12.65
N GLU A 15 11.87 14.48 -13.77
CA GLU A 15 12.27 15.70 -14.50
C GLU A 15 11.83 16.99 -13.80
N THR A 16 10.80 16.93 -12.95
CA THR A 16 10.23 18.10 -12.26
C THR A 16 10.58 18.15 -10.77
N THR A 17 11.08 17.06 -10.21
CA THR A 17 11.41 16.90 -8.79
C THR A 17 12.75 16.19 -8.64
N ASP A 18 13.66 16.74 -7.83
CA ASP A 18 14.91 16.06 -7.51
C ASP A 18 14.62 14.87 -6.58
N THR A 19 14.63 13.67 -7.15
CA THR A 19 14.47 12.42 -6.39
C THR A 19 15.78 11.93 -5.78
N ASN A 20 16.88 12.70 -5.89
CA ASN A 20 18.22 12.33 -5.44
C ASN A 20 18.71 10.99 -6.01
N GLY A 21 18.35 10.71 -7.27
CA GLY A 21 18.72 9.47 -7.96
C GLY A 21 17.97 8.22 -7.47
N ALA A 22 16.83 8.38 -6.78
CA ALA A 22 16.02 7.24 -6.35
C ALA A 22 15.54 6.40 -7.54
N SER A 23 15.29 5.12 -7.27
CA SER A 23 14.57 4.23 -8.18
C SER A 23 13.11 4.12 -7.75
N TYR A 24 12.29 3.45 -8.58
CA TYR A 24 10.90 3.15 -8.27
C TYR A 24 10.62 1.66 -8.47
N GLN A 25 9.55 1.18 -7.84
CA GLN A 25 8.92 -0.12 -8.14
C GLN A 25 7.49 0.10 -8.64
N THR A 26 6.93 -0.83 -9.40
CA THR A 26 5.48 -0.83 -9.66
C THR A 26 4.72 -1.48 -8.53
N ARG A 27 3.55 -0.97 -8.17
CA ARG A 27 2.72 -1.51 -7.09
C ARG A 27 1.23 -1.39 -7.44
N TRP A 28 0.45 -2.38 -7.03
CA TRP A 28 -1.01 -2.32 -6.97
C TRP A 28 -1.47 -2.73 -5.56
N PHE A 29 -2.74 -2.48 -5.25
CA PHE A 29 -3.36 -2.84 -3.97
C PHE A 29 -4.54 -3.78 -4.24
N GLY A 30 -4.73 -4.78 -3.38
CA GLY A 30 -5.71 -5.85 -3.58
C GLY A 30 -5.19 -7.01 -4.43
N GLU A 31 -6.06 -7.98 -4.68
CA GLU A 31 -5.71 -9.19 -5.42
C GLU A 31 -5.59 -8.92 -6.92
N GLN A 32 -4.45 -9.27 -7.54
CA GLN A 32 -4.22 -8.99 -8.96
C GLN A 32 -5.26 -9.66 -9.88
N ASN A 33 -5.78 -10.82 -9.48
CA ASN A 33 -6.82 -11.54 -10.22
C ASN A 33 -8.22 -10.92 -10.07
N ASN A 34 -8.34 -9.83 -9.30
CA ASN A 34 -9.56 -9.05 -9.12
C ASN A 34 -9.38 -7.59 -9.60
N PRO A 35 -9.41 -7.35 -10.92
CA PRO A 35 -9.23 -6.01 -11.51
C PRO A 35 -10.16 -4.93 -10.94
N ALA A 36 -11.39 -5.30 -10.56
CA ALA A 36 -12.36 -4.35 -10.03
C ALA A 36 -11.95 -3.84 -8.63
N GLU A 37 -11.42 -4.73 -7.80
CA GLU A 37 -10.88 -4.37 -6.48
C GLU A 37 -9.61 -3.52 -6.61
N VAL A 38 -8.68 -3.92 -7.48
CA VAL A 38 -7.47 -3.13 -7.73
C VAL A 38 -7.82 -1.73 -8.23
N GLN A 39 -8.80 -1.61 -9.13
CA GLN A 39 -9.29 -0.31 -9.59
C GLN A 39 -9.87 0.51 -8.43
N ALA A 40 -10.72 -0.10 -7.59
CA ALA A 40 -11.34 0.59 -6.47
C ALA A 40 -10.29 1.13 -5.47
N PHE A 41 -9.23 0.35 -5.20
CA PHE A 41 -8.13 0.82 -4.37
C PHE A 41 -7.34 1.95 -5.03
N ALA A 42 -7.04 1.85 -6.33
CA ALA A 42 -6.36 2.92 -7.05
C ALA A 42 -7.18 4.22 -7.01
N ASP A 43 -8.49 4.14 -7.24
CA ASP A 43 -9.40 5.28 -7.16
C ASP A 43 -9.44 5.89 -5.76
N ALA A 44 -9.46 5.07 -4.70
CA ALA A 44 -9.41 5.53 -3.31
C ALA A 44 -8.09 6.25 -2.97
N ILE A 45 -6.97 5.75 -3.49
CA ILE A 45 -5.65 6.39 -3.32
C ILE A 45 -5.61 7.73 -4.06
N LEU A 46 -6.12 7.78 -5.29
CA LEU A 46 -6.22 9.01 -6.06
C LEU A 46 -7.21 10.02 -5.43
N ALA A 47 -8.27 9.54 -4.76
CA ALA A 47 -9.18 10.40 -4.01
C ALA A 47 -8.58 10.89 -2.67
N GLY A 48 -7.46 10.31 -2.22
CA GLY A 48 -6.84 10.60 -0.93
C GLY A 48 -7.60 10.00 0.27
N THR A 49 -8.55 9.10 0.04
CA THR A 49 -9.26 8.38 1.10
C THR A 49 -8.44 7.22 1.64
N LYS A 50 -7.63 6.58 0.78
CA LYS A 50 -6.63 5.58 1.16
C LYS A 50 -5.23 6.18 1.05
N THR A 51 -4.57 6.32 2.19
CA THR A 51 -3.22 6.91 2.34
C THR A 51 -2.33 6.06 3.24
N ALA A 52 -2.87 4.96 3.76
CA ALA A 52 -2.17 4.04 4.63
C ALA A 52 -2.47 2.58 4.24
N THR A 53 -1.58 1.68 4.65
CA THR A 53 -1.78 0.24 4.58
C THR A 53 -1.05 -0.45 5.74
N THR A 54 -1.49 -1.67 6.04
CA THR A 54 -0.88 -2.51 7.07
C THR A 54 -0.65 -3.91 6.50
N THR A 55 0.50 -4.50 6.79
CA THR A 55 0.85 -5.87 6.39
C THR A 55 1.59 -6.57 7.53
N PRO A 56 1.30 -7.85 7.84
CA PRO A 56 2.07 -8.60 8.82
C PRO A 56 3.55 -8.68 8.45
N LEU A 57 4.44 -8.52 9.43
CA LEU A 57 5.89 -8.60 9.20
C LEU A 57 6.31 -9.92 8.55
N ASP A 58 5.65 -11.01 8.94
CA ASP A 58 5.99 -12.35 8.48
C ASP A 58 5.75 -12.52 6.97
N THR A 59 4.79 -11.80 6.39
CA THR A 59 4.53 -11.80 4.93
C THR A 59 5.76 -11.36 4.15
N TYR A 60 6.46 -10.29 4.58
CA TYR A 60 7.69 -9.83 3.92
C TYR A 60 8.79 -10.88 3.96
N THR A 61 8.92 -11.59 5.08
CA THR A 61 9.93 -12.64 5.25
C THR A 61 9.60 -13.86 4.40
N ALA A 62 8.33 -14.28 4.39
CA ALA A 62 7.87 -15.45 3.65
C ALA A 62 7.96 -15.25 2.13
N GLU A 63 7.58 -14.07 1.63
CA GLU A 63 7.60 -13.73 0.20
C GLU A 63 8.97 -13.23 -0.28
N GLN A 64 9.93 -13.05 0.63
CA GLN A 64 11.26 -12.49 0.34
C GLN A 64 11.19 -11.09 -0.30
N VAL A 65 10.22 -10.28 0.15
CA VAL A 65 10.01 -8.91 -0.31
C VAL A 65 10.55 -7.94 0.74
N ALA A 66 11.16 -6.84 0.30
CA ALA A 66 11.67 -5.83 1.20
C ALA A 66 10.53 -5.06 1.90
N ILE A 67 10.73 -4.74 3.18
CA ILE A 67 9.85 -3.85 3.93
C ILE A 67 9.97 -2.44 3.32
N PRO A 68 8.86 -1.75 3.00
CA PRO A 68 8.89 -0.40 2.46
C PRO A 68 9.61 0.54 3.42
N GLN A 69 10.46 1.42 2.89
CA GLN A 69 11.22 2.41 3.66
C GLN A 69 10.73 3.83 3.37
N VAL A 70 10.90 4.73 4.34
CA VAL A 70 10.63 6.15 4.12
C VAL A 70 11.49 6.67 2.98
N GLY A 71 10.85 7.30 1.99
CA GLY A 71 11.49 7.78 0.78
C GLY A 71 11.40 6.83 -0.42
N ASP A 72 10.91 5.60 -0.23
CA ASP A 72 10.62 4.70 -1.34
C ASP A 72 9.54 5.28 -2.26
N TYR A 73 9.72 5.05 -3.56
CA TYR A 73 8.76 5.46 -4.58
C TYR A 73 8.11 4.26 -5.25
N ASN A 74 6.79 4.33 -5.44
CA ASN A 74 6.05 3.36 -6.23
C ASN A 74 5.28 4.02 -7.37
N VAL A 75 5.29 3.41 -8.55
CA VAL A 75 4.28 3.71 -9.57
C VAL A 75 3.06 2.85 -9.29
N LEU A 76 1.96 3.50 -8.91
CA LEU A 76 0.66 2.86 -8.69
C LEU A 76 0.10 2.36 -10.03
N LEU A 77 -0.33 1.10 -10.07
CA LEU A 77 -1.06 0.51 -11.18
C LEU A 77 -2.55 0.40 -10.86
N ASP A 78 -3.39 0.70 -11.86
CA ASP A 78 -4.86 0.56 -11.80
C ASP A 78 -5.32 -0.88 -12.08
N GLY A 79 -6.64 -1.12 -12.11
CA GLY A 79 -7.20 -2.45 -12.35
C GLY A 79 -6.87 -3.05 -13.72
N ASN A 80 -6.45 -2.23 -14.68
CA ASN A 80 -5.99 -2.68 -16.00
C ASN A 80 -4.46 -2.82 -16.06
N MET A 81 -3.78 -2.79 -14.91
CA MET A 81 -2.32 -2.76 -14.79
C MET A 81 -1.69 -1.56 -15.51
N LYS A 82 -2.40 -0.43 -15.59
CA LYS A 82 -1.88 0.80 -16.19
C LYS A 82 -1.38 1.76 -15.11
N PRO A 83 -0.28 2.48 -15.35
CA PRO A 83 0.23 3.49 -14.41
C PRO A 83 -0.81 4.59 -14.16
N ALA A 84 -1.08 4.87 -12.89
CA ALA A 84 -2.06 5.86 -12.44
C ALA A 84 -1.41 7.05 -11.72
N ALA A 85 -0.41 6.80 -10.88
CA ALA A 85 0.25 7.82 -10.07
C ALA A 85 1.64 7.39 -9.61
N VAL A 86 2.43 8.35 -9.11
CA VAL A 86 3.62 8.06 -8.28
C VAL A 86 3.26 8.27 -6.82
N LEU A 87 3.55 7.28 -6.01
CA LEU A 87 3.43 7.28 -4.56
C LEU A 87 4.81 7.43 -3.93
N LYS A 88 4.86 8.05 -2.75
CA LYS A 88 6.04 8.09 -1.89
C LYS A 88 5.68 7.61 -0.49
N THR A 89 6.44 6.66 0.04
CA THR A 89 6.31 6.24 1.43
C THR A 89 6.87 7.33 2.34
N VAL A 90 6.07 7.80 3.29
CA VAL A 90 6.42 8.87 4.24
C VAL A 90 6.53 8.37 5.68
N VAL A 91 5.88 7.25 6.01
CA VAL A 91 6.02 6.55 7.29
C VAL A 91 6.13 5.05 7.02
N SER A 92 7.03 4.38 7.75
CA SER A 92 7.12 2.92 7.81
C SER A 92 7.56 2.52 9.22
N GLU A 93 6.68 1.86 9.94
CA GLU A 93 6.86 1.54 11.36
C GLU A 93 6.44 0.10 11.68
N LEU A 94 7.11 -0.52 12.64
CA LEU A 94 6.73 -1.83 13.16
C LEU A 94 5.90 -1.66 14.43
N ILE A 95 4.61 -1.96 14.36
CA ILE A 95 3.64 -1.74 15.44
C ILE A 95 2.86 -3.04 15.69
N PRO A 96 2.60 -3.43 16.96
CA PRO A 96 1.71 -4.55 17.26
C PRO A 96 0.29 -4.35 16.71
N PHE A 97 -0.35 -5.42 16.21
CA PHE A 97 -1.68 -5.38 15.61
C PHE A 97 -2.72 -4.58 16.42
N TYR A 98 -2.80 -4.81 17.75
CA TYR A 98 -3.78 -4.11 18.59
C TYR A 98 -3.41 -2.66 18.92
N ARG A 99 -2.16 -2.25 18.65
CA ARG A 99 -1.66 -0.89 18.85
C ARG A 99 -1.76 0.00 17.61
N ILE A 100 -2.18 -0.56 16.46
CA ILE A 100 -2.56 0.26 15.31
C ILE A 100 -3.64 1.25 15.74
N SER A 101 -3.41 2.54 15.43
CA SER A 101 -4.26 3.62 15.87
C SER A 101 -5.56 3.67 15.06
N GLY A 102 -6.61 4.26 15.65
CA GLY A 102 -7.85 4.53 14.92
C GLY A 102 -7.65 5.52 13.75
N GLU A 103 -6.67 6.41 13.86
CA GLU A 103 -6.29 7.33 12.78
C GLU A 103 -5.70 6.56 11.60
N HIS A 104 -4.73 5.66 11.83
CA HIS A 104 -4.17 4.81 10.76
C HIS A 104 -5.25 3.97 10.09
N ALA A 105 -6.10 3.31 10.89
CA ALA A 105 -7.24 2.54 10.38
C ALA A 105 -8.20 3.39 9.52
N TYR A 106 -8.44 4.65 9.90
CA TYR A 106 -9.25 5.58 9.11
C TYR A 106 -8.58 5.95 7.78
N HIS A 107 -7.25 6.08 7.76
CA HIS A 107 -6.43 6.38 6.59
C HIS A 107 -6.22 5.18 5.65
N GLU A 108 -6.45 3.94 6.11
CA GLU A 108 -6.54 2.80 5.20
C GLU A 108 -7.75 2.89 4.26
N GLY A 109 -8.77 3.69 4.60
CA GLY A 109 -9.84 4.08 3.70
C GLY A 109 -10.91 3.03 3.44
N ASP A 110 -10.83 1.88 4.12
CA ASP A 110 -11.67 0.72 3.87
C ASP A 110 -12.88 0.64 4.81
N GLY A 111 -13.95 -0.01 4.34
CA GLY A 111 -15.15 -0.27 5.14
C GLY A 111 -15.81 1.00 5.71
N ASP A 112 -16.16 1.00 7.00
CA ASP A 112 -16.76 2.17 7.67
C ASP A 112 -15.71 3.13 8.27
N ARG A 113 -14.42 2.82 8.08
CA ARG A 113 -13.26 3.59 8.55
C ARG A 113 -13.16 3.72 10.07
N SER A 114 -13.86 2.87 10.84
CA SER A 114 -13.69 2.74 12.28
C SER A 114 -12.62 1.71 12.62
N ILE A 115 -11.99 1.85 13.80
CA ILE A 115 -11.04 0.85 14.32
C ILE A 115 -11.70 -0.51 14.58
N GLY A 116 -13.01 -0.52 14.88
CA GLY A 116 -13.77 -1.76 15.13
C GLY A 116 -13.92 -2.59 13.86
N ASP A 117 -14.38 -1.95 12.78
CA ASP A 117 -14.48 -2.57 11.46
C ASP A 117 -13.11 -2.97 10.92
N TRP A 118 -12.11 -2.08 11.04
CA TRP A 118 -10.73 -2.37 10.64
C TRP A 118 -10.19 -3.63 11.32
N ARG A 119 -10.34 -3.76 12.64
CA ARG A 119 -9.86 -4.95 13.37
C ARG A 119 -10.56 -6.21 12.90
N LYS A 120 -11.86 -6.14 12.63
CA LYS A 120 -12.63 -7.27 12.13
C LYS A 120 -12.11 -7.71 10.75
N ARG A 121 -12.06 -6.80 9.78
CA ARG A 121 -11.60 -7.09 8.41
C ARG A 121 -10.15 -7.57 8.38
N LYS A 122 -9.24 -6.89 9.10
CA LYS A 122 -7.83 -7.31 9.15
C LYS A 122 -7.63 -8.64 9.85
N THR A 123 -8.49 -9.01 10.81
CA THR A 123 -8.48 -10.36 11.38
C THR A 123 -8.87 -11.39 10.32
N GLU A 124 -9.94 -11.14 9.56
CA GLU A 124 -10.39 -12.02 8.48
C GLU A 124 -9.33 -12.13 7.35
N GLU A 125 -8.65 -11.03 7.02
CA GLU A 125 -7.60 -10.95 5.99
C GLU A 125 -6.29 -11.66 6.42
N PHE A 126 -5.78 -11.37 7.62
CA PHE A 126 -4.44 -11.81 8.03
C PHE A 126 -4.40 -13.20 8.65
N THR A 127 -5.50 -13.71 9.19
CA THR A 127 -5.53 -15.06 9.78
C THR A 127 -5.07 -16.14 8.79
N PRO A 128 -5.67 -16.28 7.59
CA PRO A 128 -5.23 -17.31 6.64
C PRO A 128 -3.78 -17.10 6.18
N VAL A 129 -3.37 -15.85 5.92
CA VAL A 129 -2.00 -15.52 5.49
C VAL A 129 -0.96 -15.94 6.53
N LEU A 130 -1.23 -15.69 7.81
CA LEU A 130 -0.33 -16.09 8.90
C LEU A 130 -0.33 -17.61 9.10
N GLU A 131 -1.50 -18.25 9.00
CA GLU A 131 -1.62 -19.71 9.13
C GLU A 131 -0.86 -20.46 8.02
N GLU A 132 -0.84 -19.94 6.79
CA GLU A 132 -0.02 -20.46 5.68
C GLU A 132 1.48 -20.46 5.99
N HIS A 133 1.91 -19.61 6.93
CA HIS A 133 3.29 -19.51 7.39
C HIS A 133 3.51 -20.14 8.79
N GLY A 134 2.52 -20.88 9.30
CA GLY A 134 2.58 -21.53 10.60
C GLY A 134 2.52 -20.56 11.80
N GLN A 135 2.02 -19.35 11.57
CA GLN A 135 1.85 -18.30 12.57
C GLN A 135 0.37 -18.15 12.93
N ASN A 136 0.09 -17.49 14.07
CA ASN A 136 -1.27 -17.14 14.45
C ASN A 136 -1.35 -15.63 14.65
N LEU A 137 -2.48 -15.04 14.24
CA LEU A 137 -2.76 -13.64 14.56
C LEU A 137 -2.98 -13.50 16.07
N SER A 138 -2.29 -12.55 16.67
CA SER A 138 -2.36 -12.22 18.09
C SER A 138 -2.36 -10.69 18.28
N PRO A 139 -2.75 -10.17 19.45
CA PRO A 139 -2.66 -8.74 19.73
C PRO A 139 -1.26 -8.15 19.55
N ASP A 140 -0.23 -8.97 19.77
CA ASP A 140 1.18 -8.58 19.71
C ASP A 140 1.84 -8.89 18.36
N THR A 141 1.09 -9.43 17.38
CA THR A 141 1.63 -9.74 16.05
C THR A 141 2.24 -8.49 15.43
N PRO A 142 3.53 -8.50 15.04
CA PRO A 142 4.20 -7.35 14.46
C PRO A 142 3.62 -7.02 13.08
N MET A 143 3.18 -5.78 12.91
CA MET A 143 2.65 -5.26 11.66
C MET A 143 3.56 -4.16 11.13
N VAL A 144 3.85 -4.20 9.83
CA VAL A 144 4.41 -3.06 9.10
C VAL A 144 3.25 -2.12 8.79
N SER A 145 3.30 -0.95 9.42
CA SER A 145 2.36 0.15 9.25
C SER A 145 2.99 1.17 8.30
N GLU A 146 2.37 1.38 7.14
CA GLU A 146 2.88 2.22 6.07
C GLU A 146 1.92 3.39 5.81
N VAL A 147 2.47 4.61 5.69
CA VAL A 147 1.75 5.78 5.18
C VAL A 147 2.45 6.27 3.93
N PHE A 148 1.68 6.58 2.89
CA PHE A 148 2.18 7.05 1.61
C PHE A 148 1.37 8.23 1.09
N GLU A 149 2.01 9.02 0.24
CA GLU A 149 1.41 10.18 -0.40
C GLU A 149 1.43 10.03 -1.92
N VAL A 150 0.39 10.52 -2.59
CA VAL A 150 0.42 10.70 -4.05
C VAL A 150 1.24 11.95 -4.37
N VAL A 151 2.45 11.77 -4.89
CA VAL A 151 3.38 12.87 -5.20
C VAL A 151 3.32 13.32 -6.66
N TYR A 152 2.73 12.50 -7.54
CA TYR A 152 2.55 12.85 -8.95
C TYR A 152 1.35 12.14 -9.56
N ARG A 153 0.62 12.85 -10.42
CA ARG A 153 -0.49 12.35 -11.24
C ARG A 153 -0.31 12.88 -12.65
N ASN A 154 -0.70 12.09 -13.64
CA ASN A 154 -0.94 12.66 -14.95
C ASN A 154 -2.25 13.45 -14.93
N ASN A 155 -2.19 14.71 -15.37
CA ASN A 155 -3.37 15.52 -15.68
C ASN A 155 -4.04 15.06 -16.97
#